data_AF-A0A0V1FWE4-F1
#
_entry.id   AF-A0A0V1FWE4-F1
#
_cell.length_a   1.000
_cell.length_b   1.000
_cell.length_c   1.000
_cell.angle_alpha   90.00
_cell.angle_beta   90.00
_cell.angle_gamma   90.00
#
_symmetry.space_group_name_H-M   'P 1'
#
loop_
_entity.id
_entity.type
_entity.pdbx_description
1 polymer ?
#
loop_
_entity_poly.entity_id
_entity_poly.type
_entity_poly.pdbx_seq_one_letter_code
_entity_poly.pdbx_strand_id
1 'polypeptide(L)'
;MSDSEIDYDAPGPSHIIPKKKRVTQSPCKPLTVNDVVLQIATSIVSTMNNKQVYRKNEIVKNFLSTSQFKVKEVWRELVKKLSEDYNIEVIEDENKRTGRFYLKSKTVTEPEETLSDKLAERCGILYTVLSAIFIYNPVELKIKEKVLWNFIESLFESENCLDDEISRKEVRELINNIFTAEGKLAATPPRGRRQQKERIFVGCACSKSDK
;
A
#
# COMPACT_ATOMS: atom_id res chain seq x y z
N MET A 1 -0.82 -45.64 -85.95
CA MET A 1 -0.04 -46.56 -85.09
C MET A 1 1.11 -45.79 -84.49
N SER A 2 1.08 -45.66 -83.17
CA SER A 2 2.16 -45.40 -82.21
C SER A 2 1.56 -44.62 -81.04
N ASP A 3 0.77 -45.34 -80.23
CA ASP A 3 0.32 -44.88 -78.92
C ASP A 3 1.53 -44.89 -77.98
N SER A 4 1.96 -43.71 -77.58
CA SER A 4 2.96 -43.51 -76.54
C SER A 4 2.29 -43.59 -75.17
N GLU A 5 2.50 -44.73 -74.50
CA GLU A 5 2.15 -44.94 -73.10
C GLU A 5 2.95 -43.97 -72.21
N ILE A 6 2.23 -43.13 -71.46
CA ILE A 6 2.80 -42.27 -70.43
C ILE A 6 2.56 -42.94 -69.08
N ASP A 7 3.68 -43.20 -68.41
CA ASP A 7 3.80 -43.77 -67.07
C ASP A 7 3.23 -42.80 -66.03
N TYR A 8 2.21 -43.24 -65.28
CA TYR A 8 1.56 -42.47 -64.21
C TYR A 8 1.72 -43.17 -62.86
N ASP A 9 2.95 -43.50 -62.48
CA ASP A 9 3.28 -43.80 -61.08
C ASP A 9 3.51 -42.48 -60.31
N ALA A 10 2.40 -41.85 -59.91
CA ALA A 10 2.40 -40.81 -58.89
C ALA A 10 1.62 -41.29 -57.66
N PRO A 11 2.27 -41.76 -56.59
CA PRO A 11 1.59 -41.97 -55.32
C PRO A 11 1.14 -40.61 -54.76
N GLY A 12 -0.17 -40.49 -54.51
CA GLY A 12 -0.80 -39.28 -53.97
C GLY A 12 -0.24 -38.84 -52.61
N PRO A 13 -0.54 -37.59 -52.18
CA PRO A 13 0.04 -37.01 -50.99
C PRO A 13 -0.32 -37.83 -49.75
N SER A 14 0.69 -38.42 -49.13
CA SER A 14 0.56 -39.08 -47.84
C SER A 14 0.16 -38.03 -46.80
N HIS A 15 -1.10 -38.04 -46.37
CA HIS A 15 -1.55 -37.26 -45.24
C HIS A 15 -0.90 -37.80 -43.96
N ILE A 16 0.27 -37.27 -43.61
CA ILE A 16 0.87 -37.47 -42.29
C ILE A 16 -0.01 -36.70 -41.30
N ILE A 17 -0.92 -37.40 -40.62
CA ILE A 17 -1.61 -36.87 -39.45
C ILE A 17 -0.53 -36.64 -38.39
N PRO A 18 -0.28 -35.41 -37.92
CA PRO A 18 0.67 -35.18 -36.85
C PRO A 18 0.14 -35.90 -35.61
N LYS A 19 0.86 -36.92 -35.12
CA LYS A 19 0.59 -37.49 -33.80
C LYS A 19 0.60 -36.33 -32.82
N LYS A 20 -0.54 -36.04 -32.17
CA LYS A 20 -0.64 -35.03 -31.10
C LYS A 20 0.55 -35.24 -30.17
N LYS A 21 1.48 -34.27 -30.15
CA LYS A 21 2.53 -34.23 -29.14
C LYS A 21 1.81 -34.28 -27.80
N ARG A 22 2.02 -35.35 -27.04
CA ARG A 22 1.57 -35.43 -25.66
C ARG A 22 2.28 -34.28 -24.96
N VAL A 23 1.55 -33.21 -24.67
CA VAL A 23 2.04 -32.13 -23.83
C VAL A 23 2.23 -32.79 -22.47
N THR A 24 3.47 -33.18 -22.17
CA THR A 24 3.87 -33.48 -20.80
C THR A 24 3.61 -32.20 -20.04
N GLN A 25 2.52 -32.17 -19.28
CA GLN A 25 2.28 -31.13 -18.30
C GLN A 25 3.54 -31.06 -17.46
N SER A 26 4.22 -29.93 -17.52
CA SER A 26 5.33 -29.63 -16.61
C SER A 26 4.85 -29.95 -15.20
N PRO A 27 5.62 -30.67 -14.37
CA PRO A 27 5.20 -30.94 -13.02
C PRO A 27 4.91 -29.60 -12.34
N CYS A 28 3.65 -29.41 -11.92
CA CYS A 28 3.27 -28.27 -11.11
C CYS A 28 4.25 -28.24 -9.93
N LYS A 29 4.99 -27.14 -9.76
CA LYS A 29 5.85 -26.97 -8.59
C LYS A 29 5.00 -27.27 -7.35
N PRO A 30 5.48 -28.11 -6.42
CA PRO A 30 4.75 -28.35 -5.19
C PRO A 30 4.54 -27.00 -4.50
N LEU A 31 3.29 -26.72 -4.12
CA LEU A 31 2.96 -25.55 -3.31
C LEU A 31 3.86 -25.54 -2.08
N THR A 32 4.44 -24.39 -1.77
CA THR A 32 5.26 -24.18 -0.56
C THR A 32 4.42 -23.51 0.53
N VAL A 33 4.92 -23.53 1.77
CA VAL A 33 4.29 -22.78 2.88
C VAL A 33 4.14 -21.31 2.51
N ASN A 34 5.16 -20.71 1.89
CA ASN A 34 5.16 -19.30 1.50
C ASN A 34 4.08 -18.98 0.46
N ASP A 35 3.81 -19.90 -0.48
CA ASP A 35 2.75 -19.70 -1.47
C ASP A 35 1.37 -19.68 -0.81
N VAL A 36 1.14 -20.58 0.14
CA VAL A 36 -0.12 -20.64 0.91
C VAL A 36 -0.26 -19.41 1.82
N VAL A 37 0.81 -19.02 2.49
CA VAL A 37 0.83 -17.81 3.33
C VAL A 37 0.54 -16.57 2.49
N LEU A 38 1.13 -16.43 1.30
CA LEU A 38 0.86 -15.33 0.39
C LEU A 38 -0.61 -15.30 -0.06
N GLN A 39 -1.19 -16.45 -0.39
CA GLN A 39 -2.61 -16.54 -0.75
C GLN A 39 -3.52 -16.08 0.40
N ILE A 40 -3.23 -16.53 1.62
CA ILE A 40 -4.00 -16.12 2.81
C ILE A 40 -3.83 -14.63 3.07
N ALA A 41 -2.60 -14.11 3.06
CA ALA A 41 -2.31 -12.69 3.28
C ALA A 41 -3.03 -11.81 2.24
N THR A 42 -2.98 -12.19 0.97
CA THR A 42 -3.66 -11.47 -0.12
C THR A 42 -5.17 -11.45 0.08
N SER A 43 -5.77 -12.59 0.46
CA SER A 43 -7.21 -12.67 0.73
C SER A 43 -7.64 -11.84 1.94
N ILE A 44 -6.78 -11.77 2.97
CA ILE A 44 -7.03 -10.95 4.15
C ILE A 44 -6.99 -9.47 3.76
N VAL A 45 -5.93 -9.03 3.08
CA VAL A 45 -5.75 -7.63 2.67
C VAL A 45 -6.88 -7.18 1.75
N SER A 46 -7.34 -8.04 0.83
CA SER A 46 -8.45 -7.70 -0.07
C SER A 46 -9.81 -7.54 0.63
N THR A 47 -9.96 -8.07 1.85
CA THR A 47 -11.22 -8.03 2.60
C THR A 47 -11.16 -7.13 3.85
N MET A 48 -9.98 -6.59 4.18
CA MET A 48 -9.73 -5.84 5.41
C MET A 48 -10.69 -4.66 5.60
N ASN A 49 -10.90 -3.85 4.55
CA ASN A 49 -11.77 -2.66 4.62
C ASN A 49 -13.24 -2.97 4.92
N ASN A 50 -13.70 -4.22 4.69
CA ASN A 50 -15.10 -4.61 4.82
C ASN A 50 -15.32 -5.62 5.96
N LYS A 51 -14.26 -6.06 6.64
CA LYS A 51 -14.32 -7.15 7.62
C LYS A 51 -13.45 -6.83 8.83
N GLN A 52 -14.11 -6.49 9.92
CA GLN A 52 -13.47 -6.14 11.20
C GLN A 52 -12.97 -7.35 12.00
N VAL A 53 -13.57 -8.53 11.82
CA VAL A 53 -13.25 -9.73 12.62
C VAL A 53 -13.02 -10.94 11.74
N TYR A 54 -11.90 -11.62 11.96
CA TYR A 54 -11.52 -12.85 11.27
C TYR A 54 -11.51 -14.03 12.24
N ARG A 55 -11.62 -15.25 11.69
CA ARG A 55 -11.54 -16.49 12.49
C ARG A 55 -10.50 -17.43 11.90
N LYS A 56 -9.63 -17.97 12.76
CA LYS A 56 -8.62 -18.98 12.37
C LYS A 56 -9.25 -20.20 11.67
N ASN A 57 -10.44 -20.62 12.10
CA ASN A 57 -11.16 -21.73 11.48
C ASN A 57 -11.57 -21.46 10.02
N GLU A 58 -11.82 -20.20 9.64
CA GLU A 58 -12.11 -19.84 8.25
C GLU A 58 -10.87 -19.99 7.37
N ILE A 59 -9.69 -19.62 7.89
CA ILE A 59 -8.41 -19.84 7.20
C ILE A 59 -8.17 -21.33 7.00
N VAL A 60 -8.40 -22.13 8.06
CA VAL A 60 -8.24 -23.58 7.96
C VAL A 60 -9.18 -24.16 6.91
N LYS A 61 -10.46 -23.78 6.93
CA LYS A 61 -11.46 -24.28 5.97
C LYS A 61 -11.13 -23.90 4.53
N ASN A 62 -10.74 -22.64 4.30
CA ASN A 62 -10.60 -22.08 2.95
C ASN A 62 -9.24 -22.37 2.31
N PHE A 63 -8.18 -22.52 3.10
CA PHE A 63 -6.81 -22.61 2.57
C PHE A 63 -6.05 -23.87 3.01
N LEU A 64 -6.39 -24.46 4.16
CA LEU A 64 -5.62 -25.56 4.73
C LEU A 64 -6.35 -26.90 4.77
N SER A 65 -7.64 -26.95 4.38
CA SER A 65 -8.49 -28.14 4.47
C SER A 65 -7.96 -29.32 3.66
N THR A 66 -7.24 -29.05 2.58
CA THR A 66 -6.59 -30.05 1.72
C THR A 66 -5.06 -29.94 1.71
N SER A 67 -4.50 -29.06 2.54
CA SER A 67 -3.05 -28.79 2.55
C SER A 67 -2.30 -29.75 3.49
N GLN A 68 -1.06 -30.08 3.14
CA GLN A 68 -0.14 -30.82 4.02
C GLN A 68 0.45 -29.95 5.15
N PHE A 69 0.16 -28.64 5.16
CA PHE A 69 0.82 -27.69 6.04
C PHE A 69 0.19 -27.61 7.42
N LYS A 70 1.05 -27.53 8.45
CA LYS A 70 0.59 -27.39 9.83
C LYS A 70 0.07 -25.97 10.06
N VAL A 71 -1.13 -25.86 10.63
CA VAL A 71 -1.77 -24.56 10.93
C VAL A 71 -0.85 -23.64 11.76
N LYS A 72 -0.11 -24.18 12.74
CA LYS A 72 0.81 -23.39 13.56
C LYS A 72 1.96 -22.76 12.77
N GLU A 73 2.44 -23.46 11.75
CA GLU A 73 3.55 -23.02 10.90
C GLU A 73 3.06 -21.92 9.95
N VAL A 74 1.95 -22.18 9.25
CA VAL A 74 1.29 -21.20 8.38
C VAL A 74 0.91 -19.95 9.15
N TRP A 75 0.37 -20.09 10.37
CA TRP A 75 -0.04 -18.94 11.19
C TRP A 75 1.14 -18.05 11.59
N ARG A 76 2.28 -18.66 11.98
CA ARG A 76 3.48 -17.91 12.36
C ARG A 76 4.00 -17.08 11.19
N GLU A 77 4.14 -17.70 10.03
CA GLU A 77 4.63 -17.02 8.83
C GLU A 77 3.61 -16.00 8.30
N LEU A 78 2.31 -16.25 8.46
CA LEU A 78 1.26 -15.29 8.11
C LEU A 78 1.31 -14.02 8.94
N VAL A 79 1.42 -14.14 10.27
CA VAL A 79 1.53 -12.97 11.16
C VAL A 79 2.78 -12.16 10.80
N LYS A 80 3.90 -12.84 10.53
CA LYS A 80 5.13 -12.20 10.09
C LYS A 80 4.96 -11.47 8.77
N LYS A 81 4.39 -12.12 7.75
CA LYS A 81 4.15 -11.55 6.42
C LYS A 81 3.20 -10.35 6.46
N LEU A 82 2.11 -10.43 7.22
CA LEU A 82 1.20 -9.30 7.43
C LEU A 82 1.91 -8.12 8.09
N SER A 83 2.76 -8.38 9.08
CA SER A 83 3.54 -7.35 9.77
C SER A 83 4.60 -6.70 8.89
N GLU A 84 5.42 -7.49 8.20
CA GLU A 84 6.61 -7.02 7.48
C GLU A 84 6.27 -6.47 6.10
N ASP A 85 5.42 -7.17 5.33
CA ASP A 85 5.14 -6.83 3.94
C ASP A 85 3.95 -5.88 3.81
N TYR A 86 2.97 -6.00 4.72
CA TYR A 86 1.71 -5.25 4.64
C TYR A 86 1.55 -4.22 5.76
N ASN A 87 2.49 -4.16 6.70
CA ASN A 87 2.44 -3.26 7.85
C ASN A 87 1.13 -3.43 8.65
N ILE A 88 0.64 -4.66 8.81
CA ILE A 88 -0.58 -5.02 9.55
C ILE A 88 -0.19 -5.79 10.82
N GLU A 89 -0.70 -5.34 11.96
CA GLU A 89 -0.68 -6.03 13.23
C GLU A 89 -1.91 -6.94 13.38
N VAL A 90 -1.66 -8.15 13.90
CA VAL A 90 -2.70 -9.14 14.19
C VAL A 90 -2.95 -9.16 15.69
N ILE A 91 -4.15 -8.81 16.12
CA ILE A 91 -4.56 -8.78 17.52
C ILE A 91 -5.47 -9.98 17.77
N GLU A 92 -5.00 -10.97 18.53
CA GLU A 92 -5.85 -12.10 18.91
C GLU A 92 -6.81 -11.71 20.04
N ASP A 93 -8.06 -12.18 19.95
CA ASP A 93 -9.06 -12.04 21.00
C ASP A 93 -8.55 -12.69 22.31
N GLU A 94 -8.82 -12.05 23.46
CA GLU A 94 -8.40 -12.54 24.78
C GLU A 94 -8.91 -13.97 25.03
N ASN A 95 -10.13 -14.25 24.54
CA ASN A 95 -10.67 -15.59 24.56
C ASN A 95 -10.12 -16.44 23.41
N LYS A 96 -8.95 -17.04 23.62
CA LYS A 96 -8.29 -17.94 22.65
C LYS A 96 -9.17 -19.08 22.11
N ARG A 97 -10.26 -19.45 22.79
CA ARG A 97 -11.19 -20.48 22.32
C ARG A 97 -12.06 -20.02 21.14
N THR A 98 -12.27 -18.72 20.97
CA THR A 98 -13.06 -18.17 19.85
C THR A 98 -12.28 -18.24 18.54
N GLY A 99 -10.94 -18.29 18.61
CA GLY A 99 -10.05 -18.25 17.46
C GLY A 99 -10.21 -16.97 16.63
N ARG A 100 -10.77 -15.91 17.23
CA ARG A 100 -10.98 -14.61 16.59
C ARG A 100 -9.72 -13.77 16.64
N PHE A 101 -9.52 -12.98 15.60
CA PHE A 101 -8.48 -11.97 15.57
C PHE A 101 -8.94 -10.75 14.77
N TYR A 102 -8.35 -9.63 15.12
CA TYR A 102 -8.54 -8.32 14.53
C TYR A 102 -7.26 -7.92 13.82
N LEU A 103 -7.39 -7.03 12.85
CA LEU A 103 -6.28 -6.51 12.07
C LEU A 103 -6.20 -5.01 12.33
N LYS A 104 -5.00 -4.51 12.56
CA LYS A 104 -4.74 -3.09 12.80
C LYS A 104 -3.56 -2.67 11.94
N SER A 105 -3.66 -1.58 11.20
CA SER A 105 -2.50 -1.06 10.46
C SER A 105 -1.45 -0.52 11.45
N LYS A 106 -0.18 -0.85 11.22
CA LYS A 106 0.98 -0.32 11.95
C LYS A 106 1.44 1.05 11.42
N THR A 107 0.88 1.54 10.31
CA THR A 107 1.15 2.93 9.90
C THR A 107 0.61 3.89 10.95
N VAL A 108 1.42 4.90 11.28
CA VAL A 108 1.03 6.04 12.12
C VAL A 108 0.02 6.89 11.35
N THR A 109 -1.22 6.41 11.31
CA THR A 109 -2.52 7.08 11.12
C THR A 109 -3.50 5.97 10.81
N GLU A 110 -4.35 5.61 11.77
CA GLU A 110 -5.59 4.89 11.49
C GLU A 110 -6.51 5.84 10.70
N PRO A 111 -7.16 5.37 9.62
CA PRO A 111 -8.34 6.02 9.06
C PRO A 111 -9.63 5.21 9.33
N GLU A 112 -9.66 4.37 10.37
CA GLU A 112 -10.84 3.53 10.68
C GLU A 112 -11.72 4.04 11.82
N GLU A 113 -11.29 5.04 12.60
CA GLU A 113 -12.28 5.96 13.12
C GLU A 113 -12.69 6.81 11.92
N THR A 114 -14.00 6.99 11.67
CA THR A 114 -14.45 8.20 10.97
C THR A 114 -13.78 9.34 11.71
N LEU A 115 -12.64 9.80 11.16
CA LEU A 115 -11.94 10.95 11.67
C LEU A 115 -13.05 11.99 11.73
N SER A 116 -13.35 12.54 12.91
CA SER A 116 -14.28 13.67 12.98
C SER A 116 -13.91 14.62 11.83
N ASP A 117 -14.86 15.24 11.16
CA ASP A 117 -14.57 15.98 9.91
C ASP A 117 -13.35 16.91 10.05
N LYS A 118 -13.17 17.49 11.25
CA LYS A 118 -12.01 18.27 11.68
C LYS A 118 -10.66 17.53 11.67
N LEU A 119 -10.62 16.28 12.11
CA LEU A 119 -9.43 15.44 12.07
C LEU A 119 -9.12 14.98 10.63
N ALA A 120 -10.14 14.67 9.83
CA ALA A 120 -9.96 14.35 8.41
C ALA A 120 -9.37 15.54 7.65
N GLU A 121 -9.96 16.72 7.84
CA GLU A 121 -9.51 17.99 7.28
C GLU A 121 -8.06 18.29 7.68
N ARG A 122 -7.76 18.18 8.98
CA ARG A 122 -6.41 18.37 9.50
C ARG A 122 -5.39 17.40 8.88
N CYS A 123 -5.74 16.13 8.74
CA CYS A 123 -4.91 15.15 8.06
C CYS A 123 -4.71 15.50 6.58
N GLY A 124 -5.77 15.92 5.89
CA GLY A 124 -5.72 16.36 4.50
C GLY A 124 -4.74 17.52 4.29
N ILE A 125 -4.77 18.52 5.18
CA ILE A 125 -3.86 19.67 5.14
C ILE A 125 -2.41 19.22 5.40
N LEU A 126 -2.20 18.35 6.39
CA LEU A 126 -0.87 17.82 6.68
C LEU A 126 -0.29 17.08 5.46
N TYR A 127 -1.06 16.19 4.85
CA TYR A 127 -0.62 15.43 3.68
C TYR A 127 -0.38 16.33 2.46
N THR A 128 -1.19 17.37 2.28
CA THR A 128 -0.99 18.39 1.25
C THR A 128 0.35 19.10 1.43
N VAL A 129 0.68 19.50 2.66
CA VAL A 129 1.97 20.17 2.96
C VAL A 129 3.16 19.24 2.77
N LEU A 130 3.07 17.99 3.23
CA LEU A 130 4.13 16.99 3.03
C LEU A 130 4.32 16.66 1.55
N SER A 131 3.23 16.59 0.78
CA SER A 131 3.27 16.40 -0.67
C SER A 131 3.93 17.58 -1.38
N ALA A 132 3.62 18.82 -0.98
CA ALA A 132 4.29 20.00 -1.50
C ALA A 132 5.80 19.95 -1.24
N ILE A 133 6.21 19.60 -0.01
CA ILE A 133 7.63 19.45 0.34
C ILE A 133 8.32 18.42 -0.57
N PHE A 134 7.69 17.27 -0.77
CA PHE A 134 8.22 16.22 -1.63
C PHE A 134 8.30 16.63 -3.11
N ILE A 135 7.26 17.27 -3.65
CA ILE A 135 7.22 17.72 -5.05
C ILE A 135 8.31 18.77 -5.33
N TYR A 136 8.47 19.74 -4.43
CA TYR A 136 9.41 20.85 -4.64
C TYR A 136 10.86 20.49 -4.32
N ASN A 137 11.11 19.54 -3.41
CA ASN A 137 12.45 19.08 -3.09
C ASN A 137 12.45 17.64 -2.54
N PRO A 138 12.38 16.63 -3.40
CA PRO A 138 12.28 15.23 -2.98
C PRO A 138 13.57 14.71 -2.31
N VAL A 139 14.71 15.37 -2.54
CA VAL A 139 16.03 14.95 -2.02
C VAL A 139 16.25 15.45 -0.60
N GLU A 140 16.04 16.75 -0.35
CA GLU A 140 16.26 17.33 0.98
C GLU A 140 15.01 17.38 1.86
N LEU A 141 13.84 17.11 1.28
CA LEU A 141 12.52 17.22 1.94
C LEU A 141 12.34 18.58 2.63
N LYS A 142 12.74 19.64 1.93
CA LYS A 142 12.72 21.03 2.41
C LYS A 142 11.97 21.93 1.45
N ILE A 143 11.12 22.80 2.00
CA ILE A 143 10.45 23.85 1.24
C ILE A 143 10.64 25.20 1.92
N LYS A 144 10.89 26.22 1.11
CA LYS A 144 10.92 27.61 1.55
C LYS A 144 9.50 28.09 1.87
N GLU A 145 9.36 28.88 2.91
CA GLU A 145 8.08 29.39 3.38
C GLU A 145 7.28 30.10 2.28
N LYS A 146 7.92 30.98 1.48
CA LYS A 146 7.21 31.68 0.39
C LYS A 146 6.67 30.70 -0.65
N VAL A 147 7.45 29.68 -0.98
CA VAL A 147 7.07 28.66 -1.98
C VAL A 147 5.91 27.82 -1.46
N LEU A 148 5.96 27.40 -0.19
CA LEU A 148 4.89 26.66 0.45
C LEU A 148 3.58 27.45 0.47
N TRP A 149 3.64 28.73 0.89
CA TRP A 149 2.43 29.56 0.93
C TRP A 149 1.88 29.85 -0.46
N ASN A 150 2.72 30.08 -1.46
CA ASN A 150 2.25 30.23 -2.83
C ASN A 150 1.50 28.98 -3.32
N PHE A 151 2.00 27.80 -2.99
CA PHE A 151 1.33 26.54 -3.31
C PHE A 151 -0.02 26.43 -2.59
N ILE A 152 -0.07 26.70 -1.28
CA ILE A 152 -1.31 26.62 -0.50
C ILE A 152 -2.36 27.64 -0.97
N GLU A 153 -1.96 28.89 -1.26
CA GLU A 153 -2.90 29.91 -1.77
C GLU A 153 -3.48 29.50 -3.12
N SER A 154 -2.70 28.85 -4.00
CA SER A 154 -3.23 28.33 -5.26
C SER A 154 -4.31 27.25 -5.09
N LEU A 155 -4.35 26.56 -3.93
CA LEU A 155 -5.41 25.60 -3.62
C LEU A 155 -6.70 26.28 -3.15
N PHE A 156 -6.61 27.46 -2.52
CA PHE A 156 -7.77 28.28 -2.18
C PHE A 156 -8.36 28.98 -3.42
N GLU A 157 -7.53 29.28 -4.42
CA GLU A 157 -7.97 29.88 -5.69
C GLU A 157 -8.59 28.84 -6.64
N SER A 158 -8.34 27.56 -6.41
CA SER A 158 -8.94 26.44 -7.14
C SER A 158 -10.31 26.12 -6.55
N GLU A 159 -11.38 26.29 -7.33
CA GLU A 159 -12.80 26.11 -6.94
C GLU A 159 -13.17 24.71 -6.37
N ASN A 160 -12.22 23.79 -6.22
CA ASN A 160 -12.49 22.39 -5.81
C ASN A 160 -11.51 21.80 -4.77
N CYS A 161 -10.59 22.58 -4.18
CA CYS A 161 -9.50 21.99 -3.39
C CYS A 161 -9.53 22.26 -1.88
N LEU A 162 -10.10 23.37 -1.43
CA LEU A 162 -10.31 23.66 -0.01
C LEU A 162 -11.73 24.19 0.14
N ASP A 163 -12.53 23.52 0.95
CA ASP A 163 -13.91 23.92 1.23
C ASP A 163 -13.90 25.30 1.93
N ASP A 164 -14.93 26.12 1.68
CA ASP A 164 -15.06 27.48 2.25
C ASP A 164 -15.16 27.47 3.80
N GLU A 165 -15.31 26.29 4.38
CA GLU A 165 -15.42 26.07 5.83
C GLU A 165 -14.09 26.28 6.58
N ILE A 166 -12.92 26.06 5.94
CA ILE A 166 -11.63 26.28 6.59
C ILE A 166 -10.98 27.60 6.19
N SER A 167 -10.70 28.46 7.17
CA SER A 167 -10.09 29.75 6.91
C SER A 167 -8.58 29.65 6.65
N ARG A 168 -8.06 30.56 5.83
CA ARG A 168 -6.59 30.77 5.65
C ARG A 168 -5.85 30.95 6.98
N LYS A 169 -6.52 31.55 7.98
CA LYS A 169 -5.96 31.77 9.31
C LYS A 169 -5.76 30.45 10.05
N GLU A 170 -6.74 29.55 9.99
CA GLU A 170 -6.66 28.21 10.60
C GLU A 170 -5.60 27.35 9.93
N VAL A 171 -5.50 27.36 8.59
CA VAL A 171 -4.42 26.65 7.88
C VAL A 171 -3.04 27.16 8.31
N ARG A 172 -2.87 28.48 8.47
CA ARG A 172 -1.63 29.07 8.98
C ARG A 172 -1.32 28.62 10.40
N GLU A 173 -2.32 28.55 11.28
CA GLU A 173 -2.15 28.09 12.65
C GLU A 173 -1.77 26.60 12.71
N LEU A 174 -2.44 25.77 11.91
CA LEU A 174 -2.15 24.34 11.79
C LEU A 174 -0.69 24.09 11.40
N ILE A 175 -0.22 24.77 10.35
CA ILE A 175 1.13 24.55 9.80
C ILE A 175 2.22 25.14 10.70
N ASN A 176 2.00 26.36 11.22
CA ASN A 176 3.05 27.09 11.93
C ASN A 176 3.23 26.66 13.38
N ASN A 177 2.16 26.20 14.01
CA ASN A 177 2.12 25.94 15.44
C ASN A 177 1.85 24.46 15.71
N ILE A 178 0.75 23.93 15.16
CA ILE A 178 0.25 22.61 15.55
C ILE A 178 1.14 21.50 14.98
N PHE A 179 1.31 21.42 13.67
CA PHE A 179 2.14 20.38 13.04
C PHE A 179 3.62 20.46 13.45
N THR A 180 4.09 21.66 13.76
CA THR A 180 5.44 21.85 14.30
C THR A 180 5.56 21.40 15.75
N ALA A 181 4.56 21.67 16.61
CA ALA A 181 4.56 21.23 18.00
C ALA A 181 4.45 19.70 18.10
N GLU A 182 3.72 19.07 17.19
CA GLU A 182 3.57 17.62 17.12
C GLU A 182 4.73 16.90 16.42
N GLY A 183 5.75 17.63 15.97
CA GLY A 183 6.90 17.07 15.27
C GLY A 183 6.57 16.47 13.90
N LYS A 184 5.40 16.75 13.33
CA LYS A 184 5.00 16.34 11.97
C LYS A 184 5.70 17.16 10.90
N LEU A 185 6.02 18.42 11.23
CA LEU A 185 6.85 19.31 10.43
C LEU A 185 7.95 19.88 11.33
N ALA A 186 9.15 20.03 10.81
CA ALA A 186 10.14 20.89 11.44
C ALA A 186 10.20 22.21 10.69
N ALA A 187 10.34 23.32 11.41
CA ALA A 187 10.49 24.62 10.79
C ALA A 187 11.66 25.37 11.44
N THR A 188 12.50 26.02 10.63
CA THR A 188 13.55 26.86 11.17
C THR A 188 12.93 27.99 12.00
N PRO A 189 13.47 28.32 13.19
CA PRO A 189 12.90 29.36 14.02
C PRO A 189 12.94 30.72 13.29
N PRO A 190 11.91 31.57 13.46
CA PRO A 190 11.95 32.94 12.94
C PRO A 190 13.08 33.69 13.67
N ARG A 191 14.22 33.92 12.98
CA ARG A 191 15.36 34.63 13.59
C ARG A 191 15.11 36.14 13.60
N GLY A 192 15.61 36.80 14.65
CA GLY A 192 15.46 38.24 14.88
C GLY A 192 16.12 39.16 13.84
N ARG A 193 15.78 40.45 13.94
CA ARG A 193 15.88 41.59 13.01
C ARG A 193 17.14 41.79 12.13
N ARG A 194 18.23 41.01 12.25
CA ARG A 194 19.49 41.33 11.54
C ARG A 194 19.87 40.41 10.38
N GLN A 195 19.21 39.27 10.17
CA GLN A 195 19.31 38.50 8.93
C GLN A 195 17.97 37.78 8.66
N GLN A 196 17.13 38.34 7.79
CA GLN A 196 15.92 37.65 7.30
C GLN A 196 16.33 36.53 6.33
N LYS A 197 16.85 35.42 6.87
CA LYS A 197 16.85 34.17 6.11
C LYS A 197 15.42 33.65 6.13
N GLU A 198 14.86 33.46 4.94
CA GLU A 198 13.55 32.88 4.71
C GLU A 198 13.36 31.60 5.53
N ARG A 199 12.21 31.44 6.19
CA ARG A 199 11.90 30.24 6.98
C ARG A 199 11.81 29.03 6.06
N ILE A 200 12.31 27.89 6.53
CA ILE A 200 12.30 26.62 5.80
C ILE A 200 11.48 25.61 6.62
N PHE A 201 10.55 24.95 5.94
CA PHE A 201 9.81 23.81 6.45
C PHE A 201 10.45 22.52 5.96
N VAL A 202 10.50 21.51 6.82
CA VAL A 202 11.06 20.20 6.58
C VAL A 202 9.99 19.15 6.86
N GLY A 203 9.80 18.22 5.92
CA GLY A 203 8.93 17.07 6.11
C GLY A 203 9.63 16.06 7.01
N CYS A 204 9.06 15.77 8.19
CA CYS A 204 9.63 14.77 9.09
C CYS A 204 9.30 13.37 8.55
N ALA A 205 10.16 12.81 7.69
CA ALA A 205 10.36 11.36 7.71
C ALA A 205 11.03 11.06 9.05
N CYS A 206 10.51 10.11 9.83
CA CYS A 206 11.01 9.77 11.16
C CYS A 206 12.54 9.57 11.16
N SER A 207 13.31 10.64 11.40
CA SER A 207 14.66 10.51 11.90
C SER A 207 14.47 10.15 13.36
N LYS A 208 14.60 8.86 13.66
CA LYS A 208 15.26 8.49 14.91
C LYS A 208 16.59 9.23 14.88
N SER A 209 16.62 10.38 15.53
CA SER A 209 17.87 11.03 15.85
C SER A 209 18.57 10.08 16.80
N ASP A 210 19.64 9.45 16.34
CA ASP A 210 20.57 8.74 17.20
C ASP A 210 20.84 9.60 18.45
N LYS A 211 20.50 9.03 19.60
CA LYS A 211 20.97 9.45 20.92
C LYS A 211 21.28 8.20 21.72
#